data_AF-A0A1E7YVV6-F1
#
_entry.id   AF-A0A1E7YVV6-F1
#
_cell.length_a   1.000
_cell.length_b   1.000
_cell.length_c   1.000
_cell.angle_alpha   90.00
_cell.angle_beta   90.00
_cell.angle_gamma   90.00
#
_symmetry.space_group_name_H-M   'P 1'
#
loop_
_entity.id
_entity.type
_entity.pdbx_description
1 polymer ?
#
loop_
_entity_poly.entity_id
_entity_poly.type
_entity_poly.pdbx_seq_one_letter_code
_entity_poly.pdbx_strand_id
1 'polypeptide(L)'
;MLSGYKDVCHTITFDNGREFTRHKEVADALEAETYFAHPYASWQRGLKENTNGLLRQFIPKGTDLTAVTDDELRKYQGALNSRPRKCLGFRQPSVVFVELKQAA
;
A
#
# COMPACT_ATOMS: atom_id res chain seq x y z
N MET A 1 -7.05 -11.83 4.65
CA MET A 1 -8.14 -11.37 3.74
C MET A 1 -8.32 -9.87 3.94
N LEU A 2 -8.51 -9.11 2.85
CA LEU A 2 -8.62 -7.63 2.90
C LEU A 2 -9.98 -7.15 3.43
N SER A 3 -10.92 -8.05 3.73
CA SER A 3 -12.29 -7.76 4.17
C SER A 3 -12.40 -6.76 5.34
N GLY A 4 -11.40 -6.67 6.22
CA GLY A 4 -11.37 -5.66 7.30
C GLY A 4 -11.23 -4.19 6.84
N TYR A 5 -11.11 -3.97 5.53
CA TYR A 5 -11.01 -2.66 4.88
C TYR A 5 -12.19 -2.36 3.95
N LYS A 6 -13.19 -3.23 3.86
CA LYS A 6 -14.34 -3.08 2.95
C LYS A 6 -14.96 -1.67 3.04
N ASP A 7 -15.26 -1.21 4.24
CA ASP A 7 -16.00 0.05 4.44
C ASP A 7 -15.15 1.31 4.17
N VAL A 8 -13.83 1.16 4.05
CA VAL A 8 -12.88 2.30 3.89
C VAL A 8 -12.08 2.25 2.59
N CYS A 9 -12.13 1.15 1.86
CA CYS A 9 -11.39 0.97 0.61
C CYS A 9 -12.36 1.05 -0.57
N HIS A 10 -12.57 2.26 -1.07
CA HIS A 10 -13.52 2.50 -2.16
C HIS A 10 -12.95 2.18 -3.54
N THR A 11 -11.64 2.40 -3.73
CA THR A 11 -10.98 2.17 -5.02
C THR A 11 -9.57 1.59 -4.84
N ILE A 12 -9.10 0.84 -5.84
CA ILE A 12 -7.73 0.29 -5.88
C ILE A 12 -7.15 0.52 -7.28
N THR A 13 -5.91 1.03 -7.35
CA THR A 13 -5.18 1.17 -8.61
C THR A 13 -4.04 0.16 -8.69
N PHE A 14 -4.02 -0.64 -9.76
CA PHE A 14 -3.00 -1.64 -10.06
C PHE A 14 -2.04 -1.16 -11.16
N ASP A 15 -0.90 -1.83 -11.28
CA ASP A 15 -0.15 -1.84 -12.52
C ASP A 15 -0.52 -3.07 -13.36
N ASN A 16 0.09 -3.18 -14.53
CA ASN A 16 -0.21 -4.27 -15.48
C ASN A 16 0.60 -5.56 -15.19
N GLY A 17 1.05 -5.76 -13.94
CA GLY A 17 1.69 -6.99 -13.49
C GLY A 17 0.75 -8.19 -13.54
N ARG A 18 1.29 -9.37 -13.88
CA ARG A 18 0.50 -10.62 -13.99
C ARG A 18 -0.02 -11.11 -12.63
N GLU A 19 0.62 -10.69 -11.55
CA GLU A 19 0.18 -10.91 -10.18
C GLU A 19 -1.20 -10.31 -9.90
N PHE A 20 -1.65 -9.32 -10.69
CA PHE A 20 -2.94 -8.65 -10.55
C PHE A 20 -4.03 -9.17 -11.50
N THR A 21 -3.82 -10.34 -12.13
CA THR A 21 -4.83 -10.99 -12.99
C THR A 21 -6.15 -11.28 -12.26
N ARG A 22 -6.10 -11.51 -10.94
CA ARG A 22 -7.26 -11.76 -10.08
C ARG A 22 -7.82 -10.49 -9.42
N HIS A 23 -7.54 -9.30 -9.94
CA HIS A 23 -8.02 -8.01 -9.38
C HIS A 23 -9.54 -7.94 -9.19
N LYS A 24 -10.32 -8.62 -10.05
CA LYS A 24 -11.79 -8.68 -9.93
C LYS A 24 -12.24 -9.34 -8.63
N GLU A 25 -11.56 -10.41 -8.21
CA GLU A 25 -11.90 -11.07 -6.94
C GLU A 25 -11.61 -10.17 -5.73
N VAL A 26 -10.56 -9.34 -5.83
CA VAL A 26 -10.24 -8.33 -4.81
C VAL A 26 -11.28 -7.22 -4.79
N ALA A 27 -11.72 -6.77 -5.98
CA ALA A 27 -12.79 -5.78 -6.15
C ALA A 27 -14.08 -6.26 -5.47
N ASP A 28 -14.51 -7.48 -5.81
CA ASP A 28 -15.74 -8.08 -5.29
C ASP A 28 -15.68 -8.27 -3.77
N ALA A 29 -14.54 -8.72 -3.24
CA ALA A 29 -14.36 -8.91 -1.80
C ALA A 29 -14.39 -7.60 -0.99
N LEU A 30 -14.09 -6.47 -1.62
CA LEU A 30 -14.04 -5.16 -0.99
C LEU A 30 -15.21 -4.25 -1.38
N GLU A 31 -16.06 -4.67 -2.33
CA GLU A 31 -17.04 -3.79 -2.99
C GLU A 31 -16.39 -2.49 -3.49
N ALA A 32 -15.17 -2.62 -4.03
CA ALA A 32 -14.32 -1.51 -4.45
C ALA A 32 -14.15 -1.46 -5.97
N GLU A 33 -14.02 -0.27 -6.54
CA GLU A 33 -13.68 -0.11 -7.96
C GLU A 33 -12.19 -0.32 -8.20
N THR A 34 -11.83 -0.92 -9.34
CA THR A 34 -10.43 -1.17 -9.69
C THR A 34 -10.01 -0.43 -10.94
N TYR A 35 -8.85 0.19 -10.89
CA TYR A 35 -8.24 0.98 -11.95
C TYR A 35 -6.86 0.43 -12.31
N PHE A 36 -6.40 0.70 -13.54
CA PHE A 36 -5.06 0.34 -14.00
C PHE A 36 -4.32 1.58 -14.48
N ALA A 37 -3.05 1.69 -14.09
CA ALA A 37 -2.16 2.68 -14.67
C ALA A 37 -1.95 2.39 -16.17
N HIS A 38 -1.87 3.45 -16.98
CA HIS A 38 -1.57 3.31 -18.40
C HIS A 38 -0.20 2.65 -18.61
N PRO A 39 -0.05 1.84 -19.67
CA PRO A 39 1.25 1.28 -20.04
C PRO A 39 2.31 2.36 -20.14
N TYR A 40 3.49 2.09 -19.58
CA TYR A 40 4.64 3.00 -19.56
C TYR A 40 4.44 4.35 -18.83
N ALA A 41 3.33 4.51 -18.09
CA ALA A 41 3.03 5.73 -17.32
C ALA A 41 3.42 5.60 -15.84
N SER A 42 4.71 5.48 -15.54
CA SER A 42 5.21 5.30 -14.16
C SER A 42 4.80 6.43 -13.20
N TRP A 43 4.60 7.64 -13.71
CA TRP A 43 4.19 8.80 -12.91
C TRP A 43 2.79 8.66 -12.29
N GLN A 44 1.90 7.86 -12.88
CA GLN A 44 0.57 7.57 -12.30
C GLN A 44 0.65 6.73 -11.02
N ARG A 45 1.85 6.23 -10.68
CA ARG A 45 2.10 5.38 -9.51
C ARG A 45 3.19 5.97 -8.59
N GLY A 46 3.39 7.29 -8.62
CA GLY A 46 4.46 7.96 -7.89
C GLY A 46 4.53 7.61 -6.40
N LEU A 47 3.38 7.46 -5.73
CA LEU A 47 3.33 7.07 -4.32
C LEU A 47 3.77 5.61 -4.09
N LYS A 48 3.41 4.68 -4.99
CA LYS A 48 3.82 3.27 -4.91
C LYS A 48 5.34 3.17 -5.02
N GLU A 49 5.94 3.85 -6.00
CA GLU A 49 7.39 3.86 -6.21
C GLU A 49 8.13 4.53 -5.05
N ASN A 50 7.61 5.65 -4.52
CA ASN A 50 8.19 6.29 -3.35
C ASN A 50 8.16 5.36 -2.12
N THR A 51 7.02 4.71 -1.86
CA THR A 51 6.87 3.79 -0.72
C THR A 51 7.80 2.59 -0.84
N ASN A 52 7.94 2.02 -2.05
CA ASN A 52 8.91 0.96 -2.31
C ASN A 52 10.34 1.41 -2.02
N GLY A 53 10.73 2.62 -2.44
CA GLY A 53 12.04 3.19 -2.13
C GLY A 53 12.31 3.32 -0.63
N LEU A 54 11.28 3.64 0.17
CA LEU A 54 11.41 3.69 1.63
C LEU A 54 11.55 2.30 2.25
N LEU A 55 10.82 1.30 1.74
CA LEU A 55 10.97 -0.08 2.19
C LEU A 55 12.38 -0.61 1.92
N ARG A 56 13.01 -0.18 0.82
CA ARG A 56 14.41 -0.52 0.48
C ARG A 56 15.45 0.02 1.48
N GLN A 57 15.10 0.94 2.38
CA GLN A 57 15.95 1.33 3.51
C GLN A 57 16.10 0.19 4.53
N PHE A 58 15.13 -0.73 4.57
CA PHE A 58 15.13 -1.89 5.47
C PHE A 58 15.46 -3.20 4.75
N ILE A 59 15.06 -3.33 3.48
CA ILE A 59 15.27 -4.53 2.67
C ILE A 59 16.14 -4.15 1.45
N PRO A 60 17.48 -4.24 1.56
CA PRO A 60 18.38 -3.89 0.48
C PRO A 60 18.08 -4.61 -0.83
N LYS A 61 18.55 -4.05 -1.94
CA LYS A 61 18.43 -4.71 -3.25
C LYS A 61 19.28 -5.98 -3.24
N GLY A 62 18.72 -7.09 -3.73
CA GLY A 62 19.39 -8.39 -3.76
C GLY A 62 19.12 -9.26 -2.52
N THR A 63 18.44 -8.73 -1.50
CA THR A 63 17.93 -9.55 -0.39
C THR A 63 16.92 -10.57 -0.90
N ASP A 64 17.10 -11.83 -0.52
CA ASP A 64 16.09 -12.86 -0.69
C ASP A 64 14.88 -12.52 0.19
N LEU A 65 13.76 -12.20 -0.45
CA LEU A 65 12.54 -11.80 0.26
C LEU A 65 11.95 -12.95 1.09
N THR A 66 12.27 -14.20 0.79
CA THR A 66 11.81 -15.36 1.57
C THR A 66 12.50 -15.47 2.92
N ALA A 67 13.67 -14.83 3.07
CA ALA A 67 14.40 -14.77 4.33
C ALA A 67 13.95 -13.61 5.25
N VAL A 68 13.12 -12.69 4.74
CA VAL A 68 12.59 -11.59 5.54
C VAL A 68 11.41 -12.11 6.36
N THR A 69 11.53 -12.03 7.68
CA THR A 69 10.52 -12.57 8.60
C THR A 69 9.29 -11.68 8.70
N ASP A 70 8.16 -12.26 9.09
CA ASP A 70 6.93 -11.51 9.36
C ASP A 70 7.12 -10.44 10.45
N ASP A 71 7.95 -10.71 11.46
CA ASP A 71 8.23 -9.75 12.54
C ASP A 71 9.06 -8.56 12.06
N GLU A 72 10.04 -8.80 11.19
CA GLU A 72 10.76 -7.74 10.50
C GLU A 72 9.82 -6.91 9.63
N LEU A 73 8.95 -7.55 8.84
CA LEU A 73 7.97 -6.86 8.02
C LEU A 73 7.03 -5.99 8.86
N ARG A 74 6.50 -6.50 9.98
CA ARG A 74 5.68 -5.72 10.92
C ARG A 74 6.44 -4.52 11.48
N LYS A 75 7.71 -4.71 11.85
CA LYS A 75 8.57 -3.62 12.35
C LYS A 75 8.77 -2.55 11.28
N TYR A 76 9.05 -2.93 10.03
CA TYR A 76 9.27 -1.99 8.93
C TYR A 76 7.97 -1.23 8.60
N GLN A 77 6.84 -1.94 8.54
CA GLN A 77 5.52 -1.32 8.34
C GLN A 77 5.20 -0.32 9.45
N GLY A 78 5.42 -0.69 10.72
CA GLY A 78 5.25 0.20 11.87
C GLY A 78 6.10 1.46 11.75
N ALA A 79 7.38 1.32 11.41
CA ALA A 79 8.29 2.45 11.20
C ALA A 79 7.85 3.38 10.05
N LEU A 80 7.30 2.83 8.95
CA LEU A 80 6.82 3.63 7.82
C LEU A 80 5.48 4.31 8.08
N ASN A 81 4.57 3.64 8.80
CA ASN A 81 3.24 4.14 9.12
C ASN A 81 3.24 5.16 10.27
N SER A 82 4.24 5.10 11.15
CA SER A 82 4.47 6.12 12.19
C SER A 82 5.34 7.29 11.72
N ARG A 83 5.95 7.22 10.54
CA ARG A 83 6.81 8.28 10.01
C ARG A 83 5.96 9.49 9.55
N PRO A 84 6.15 10.70 10.14
CA PRO A 84 5.50 11.92 9.70
C PRO A 84 5.61 12.19 8.19
N ARG A 85 4.49 12.57 7.54
CA ARG A 85 4.47 12.88 6.10
C ARG A 85 4.11 14.34 5.84
N LYS A 86 4.92 15.04 5.05
CA LYS A 86 4.66 16.44 4.68
C LYS A 86 3.27 16.64 4.03
N CYS A 87 2.85 15.71 3.17
CA CYS A 87 1.52 15.75 2.54
C CYS A 87 0.35 15.61 3.51
N LEU A 88 0.59 15.13 4.73
CA LEU A 88 -0.38 15.02 5.81
C LEU A 88 -0.16 16.08 6.89
N GLY A 89 0.51 17.20 6.58
CA GLY A 89 0.85 18.22 7.57
C GLY A 89 1.80 17.70 8.66
N PHE A 90 2.73 16.79 8.29
CA PHE A 90 3.64 16.09 9.20
C PHE A 90 2.95 15.20 10.24
N ARG A 91 1.70 14.80 10.00
CA ARG A 91 1.03 13.78 10.79
C ARG A 91 1.47 12.38 10.38
N GLN A 92 1.27 11.42 11.28
CA GLN A 92 1.57 10.01 11.03
C GLN A 92 0.45 9.37 10.19
N PRO A 93 0.78 8.66 9.10
CA PRO A 93 -0.22 7.96 8.30
C PRO A 93 -1.15 7.04 9.10
N SER A 94 -0.62 6.30 10.09
CA SER A 94 -1.42 5.43 10.94
C SER A 94 -2.51 6.19 11.71
N VAL A 95 -2.19 7.35 12.27
CA VAL A 95 -3.13 8.18 13.03
C VAL A 95 -4.21 8.72 12.11
N VAL A 96 -3.81 9.32 10.98
CA VAL A 96 -4.77 9.86 9.99
C VAL A 96 -5.70 8.77 9.47
N PHE A 97 -5.16 7.58 9.20
CA PHE A 97 -5.97 6.46 8.71
C PHE A 97 -7.02 6.01 9.73
N VAL A 98 -6.67 5.93 11.01
CA VAL A 98 -7.62 5.56 12.08
C VAL A 98 -8.74 6.59 12.21
N GLU A 99 -8.41 7.88 12.14
CA GLU A 99 -9.41 8.96 12.19
C GLU A 99 -10.38 8.90 11.01
N LEU A 100 -9.87 8.70 9.79
CA LEU A 100 -10.72 8.56 8.60
C LEU A 100 -11.59 7.31 8.69
N LYS A 101 -11.06 6.20 9.22
CA LYS A 101 -11.83 4.97 9.43
C LYS A 101 -12.92 5.10 10.49
N GLN A 102 -12.73 5.94 11.51
CA GLN A 102 -13.75 6.20 12.52
C GLN A 102 -14.86 7.14 12.03
N ALA A 103 -14.58 7.93 10.99
CA ALA A 103 -15.53 8.86 10.39
C ALA A 103 -16.35 8.26 9.23
N ALA A 104 -15.98 7.07 8.75
CA ALA A 104 -16.68 6.30 7.73
C ALA A 104 -17.77 5.42 8.36
#